data_AF-Q9P2X3-F1
#
_entry.id   AF-Q9P2X3-F1
#
_cell.length_a   1.000
_cell.length_b   1.000
_cell.length_c   1.000
_cell.angle_alpha   90.00
_cell.angle_beta   90.00
_cell.angle_gamma   90.00
#
_symmetry.space_group_name_H-M   'P 1'
#
loop_
_entity.id
_entity.type
_entity.pdbx_description
1 polymer ?
#
loop_
_entity_poly.entity_id
_entity_poly.type
_entity_poly.pdbx_seq_one_letter_code
_entity_poly.pdbx_strand_id
1 'polypeptide(L)'
;MAEGDAGSDQRQNEEIEAMAAIYGEEWCVIDDCAKIFCIRISDDIDDPKWTLCLQVMLPNEYPGTAPPIYQLNAPWLKGQERADLSNSLEEIYIQNIGESILYLWVEKIRDVLIQKSQMTEPGPDVKKKTEEEDVECEDDLILACQPESSLKALDFDISETRTEVEVEELPPIDHGIPITDRRSTFQAHLAPVVCPKQVKMVLSKLYENKKIASATHNIYAYRIYCEDKQTFLQDCEDDGETAAGGRLLHLMEILNVKNVMVVVSRWYGGILLGPDRFKHINNCARNILVEKNYTNSPEESSKALGKNKKVRKDKKRNEH
;
A
#
# COMPACT_ATOMS: atom_id res chain seq x y z
N MET A 1 29.31 -6.32 25.03
CA MET A 1 29.36 -5.17 24.10
C MET A 1 29.56 -5.77 22.72
N ALA A 2 28.48 -6.00 22.00
CA ALA A 2 28.52 -6.22 20.57
C ALA A 2 28.10 -4.88 19.96
N GLU A 3 29.00 -4.22 19.25
CA GLU A 3 28.65 -3.06 18.44
C GLU A 3 27.67 -3.57 17.37
N GLY A 4 26.37 -3.34 17.58
CA GLY A 4 25.37 -3.56 16.54
C GLY A 4 25.74 -2.73 15.33
N ASP A 5 25.79 -3.36 14.15
CA ASP A 5 25.96 -2.66 12.89
C ASP A 5 24.79 -1.68 12.74
N ALA A 6 25.03 -0.37 12.86
CA ALA A 6 23.97 0.63 12.78
C ALA A 6 23.14 0.52 11.48
N GLY A 7 23.71 -0.11 10.43
CA GLY A 7 23.00 -0.41 9.19
C GLY A 7 21.99 -1.56 9.29
N SER A 8 22.14 -2.53 10.21
CA SER A 8 21.16 -3.59 10.41
C SER A 8 19.93 -3.07 11.13
N ASP A 9 20.12 -2.32 12.22
CA ASP A 9 19.02 -1.74 13.02
C ASP A 9 18.09 -0.86 12.17
N GLN A 10 18.66 -0.01 11.31
CA GLN A 10 17.87 0.84 10.41
C GLN A 10 17.05 0.02 9.43
N ARG A 11 17.63 -1.04 8.85
CA ARG A 11 16.92 -1.93 7.91
C ARG A 11 15.81 -2.73 8.59
N GLN A 12 16.03 -3.19 9.83
CA GLN A 12 14.98 -3.84 10.61
C GLN A 12 13.79 -2.90 10.86
N ASN A 13 14.07 -1.66 11.28
CA ASN A 13 13.01 -0.69 11.55
C ASN A 13 12.21 -0.35 10.27
N GLU A 14 12.88 -0.19 9.12
CA GLU A 14 12.24 0.01 7.82
C GLU A 14 11.32 -1.18 7.45
N GLU A 15 11.77 -2.41 7.69
CA GLU A 15 10.96 -3.61 7.44
C GLU A 15 9.76 -3.70 8.38
N ILE A 16 9.94 -3.47 9.68
CA ILE A 16 8.85 -3.51 10.68
C ILE A 16 7.77 -2.47 10.36
N GLU A 17 8.16 -1.23 10.07
CA GLU A 17 7.24 -0.16 9.68
C GLU A 17 6.46 -0.57 8.42
N ALA A 18 7.15 -1.20 7.46
CA ALA A 18 6.49 -1.66 6.27
C ALA A 18 5.53 -2.82 6.52
N MET A 19 5.87 -3.81 7.34
CA MET A 19 4.98 -4.89 7.73
C MET A 19 3.73 -4.35 8.43
N ALA A 20 3.89 -3.44 9.38
CA ALA A 20 2.79 -2.81 10.10
C ALA A 20 1.83 -2.07 9.15
N ALA A 21 2.36 -1.37 8.15
CA ALA A 21 1.53 -0.63 7.20
C ALA A 21 0.96 -1.50 6.06
N ILE A 22 1.51 -2.69 5.77
CA ILE A 22 0.91 -3.64 4.82
C ILE A 22 -0.25 -4.40 5.49
N TYR A 23 -0.02 -4.93 6.69
CA TYR A 23 -0.90 -5.90 7.33
C TYR A 23 -1.80 -5.29 8.42
N GLY A 24 -1.58 -4.04 8.81
CA GLY A 24 -2.44 -3.30 9.72
C GLY A 24 -2.73 -4.07 11.00
N GLU A 25 -4.01 -4.38 11.23
CA GLU A 25 -4.50 -5.09 12.42
C GLU A 25 -4.02 -6.54 12.54
N GLU A 26 -3.56 -7.15 11.45
CA GLU A 26 -3.00 -8.51 11.48
C GLU A 26 -1.58 -8.55 12.04
N TRP A 27 -0.87 -7.42 12.06
CA TRP A 27 0.47 -7.27 12.61
C TRP A 27 0.43 -6.77 14.07
N CYS A 28 1.03 -7.54 14.98
CA CYS A 28 1.03 -7.27 16.41
C CYS A 28 2.46 -7.20 16.97
N VAL A 29 2.73 -6.15 17.75
CA VAL A 29 3.99 -6.00 18.49
C VAL A 29 3.84 -6.68 19.84
N ILE A 30 4.61 -7.76 20.08
CA ILE A 30 4.60 -8.48 21.37
C ILE A 30 5.55 -7.79 22.35
N ASP A 31 6.79 -7.53 21.91
CA ASP A 31 7.82 -6.86 22.70
C ASP A 31 8.76 -6.12 21.75
N ASP A 32 8.63 -4.79 21.66
CA ASP A 32 9.47 -3.97 20.77
C ASP A 32 10.93 -3.92 21.23
N CYS A 33 11.19 -3.98 22.54
CA CYS A 33 12.55 -3.98 23.09
C CYS A 33 13.30 -5.26 22.71
N ALA A 34 12.61 -6.40 22.74
CA ALA A 34 13.16 -7.69 22.33
C ALA A 34 12.94 -7.99 20.82
N LYS A 35 12.38 -7.03 20.06
CA LYS A 35 12.04 -7.17 18.63
C LYS A 35 11.24 -8.43 18.32
N ILE A 36 10.22 -8.70 19.15
CA ILE A 36 9.29 -9.81 19.00
C ILE A 36 7.96 -9.31 18.43
N PHE A 37 7.56 -9.89 17.31
CA PHE A 37 6.35 -9.56 16.57
C PHE A 37 5.55 -10.81 16.26
N CYS A 38 4.26 -10.64 16.00
CA CYS A 38 3.37 -11.72 15.57
C CYS A 38 2.48 -11.22 14.44
N ILE A 39 2.33 -12.05 13.41
CA ILE A 39 1.41 -11.79 12.31
C ILE A 39 0.42 -12.95 12.18
N ARG A 40 -0.87 -12.61 12.13
CA ARG A 40 -1.95 -13.55 11.85
C ARG A 40 -2.18 -13.60 10.34
N ILE A 41 -2.13 -14.80 9.76
CA ILE A 41 -2.21 -15.02 8.32
C ILE A 41 -3.40 -15.95 8.06
N SER A 42 -4.29 -15.57 7.13
CA SER A 42 -5.42 -16.38 6.67
C SER A 42 -5.33 -16.72 5.18
N ASP A 43 -6.10 -17.71 4.75
CA ASP A 43 -6.30 -18.06 3.33
C ASP A 43 -7.23 -17.10 2.58
N ASP A 44 -8.18 -16.50 3.29
CA ASP A 44 -9.14 -15.53 2.75
C ASP A 44 -9.33 -14.36 3.74
N ILE A 45 -9.74 -13.19 3.23
CA ILE A 45 -9.96 -11.97 4.02
C ILE A 45 -11.39 -11.94 4.58
N ASP A 46 -12.38 -12.40 3.80
CA ASP A 46 -13.80 -12.32 4.10
C ASP A 46 -14.29 -13.56 4.87
N ASP A 47 -13.84 -14.76 4.50
CA ASP A 47 -14.22 -16.04 5.13
C ASP A 47 -13.00 -16.95 5.39
N PRO A 48 -12.17 -16.64 6.41
CA PRO A 48 -10.94 -17.37 6.67
C PRO A 48 -11.21 -18.79 7.20
N LYS A 49 -10.92 -19.80 6.39
CA LYS A 49 -11.05 -21.22 6.76
C LYS A 49 -9.79 -21.73 7.44
N TRP A 50 -8.62 -21.27 7.00
CA TRP A 50 -7.34 -21.67 7.56
C TRP A 50 -6.59 -20.45 8.05
N THR A 51 -6.18 -20.50 9.32
CA THR A 51 -5.40 -19.44 9.94
C THR A 51 -4.13 -19.99 10.56
N LEU A 52 -3.07 -19.19 10.51
CA LEU A 52 -1.77 -19.47 11.12
C LEU A 52 -1.20 -18.18 11.70
N CYS A 53 -0.67 -18.26 12.92
CA CYS A 53 0.08 -17.16 13.52
C CYS A 53 1.58 -17.43 13.38
N LEU A 54 2.29 -16.53 12.72
CA LEU A 54 3.75 -16.52 12.64
C LEU A 54 4.27 -15.53 13.69
N GLN A 55 4.94 -16.05 14.72
CA GLN A 55 5.68 -15.22 15.67
C GLN A 55 7.14 -15.18 15.26
N VAL A 56 7.74 -13.99 15.22
CA VAL A 56 9.15 -13.77 14.88
C VAL A 56 9.86 -12.96 15.95
N MET A 57 11.14 -13.25 16.16
CA MET A 57 12.09 -12.44 16.90
C MET A 57 13.25 -12.09 15.98
N LEU A 58 13.58 -10.80 15.89
CA LEU A 58 14.64 -10.31 15.02
C LEU A 58 15.95 -10.18 15.82
N PRO A 59 16.93 -11.06 15.62
CA PRO A 59 18.24 -10.91 16.26
C PRO A 59 18.97 -9.69 15.67
N ASN A 60 19.92 -9.10 16.41
CA ASN A 60 20.64 -7.89 15.97
C ASN A 60 21.39 -8.07 14.64
N GLU A 61 21.77 -9.31 14.31
CA GLU A 61 22.47 -9.67 13.09
C GLU A 61 21.55 -9.76 11.86
N TYR A 62 20.23 -9.77 12.02
CA TYR A 62 19.26 -9.73 10.93
C TYR A 62 19.12 -8.29 10.37
N PRO A 63 18.87 -8.05 9.07
CA PRO A 63 18.86 -9.01 7.96
C PRO A 63 20.24 -9.42 7.45
N GLY A 64 21.32 -8.95 8.06
CA GLY A 64 22.69 -9.12 7.58
C GLY A 64 23.18 -10.58 7.51
N THR A 65 23.37 -11.22 8.66
CA THR A 65 24.07 -12.53 8.74
C THR A 65 23.32 -13.62 9.51
N ALA A 66 22.18 -13.29 10.14
CA ALA A 66 21.33 -14.26 10.81
C ALA A 66 19.88 -14.15 10.32
N PRO A 67 19.12 -15.27 10.27
CA PRO A 67 17.70 -15.25 9.97
C PRO A 67 16.87 -14.79 11.18
N PRO A 68 15.61 -14.37 10.98
CA PRO A 68 14.65 -14.24 12.06
C PRO A 68 14.45 -15.59 12.78
N ILE A 69 14.31 -15.56 14.10
CA ILE A 69 13.91 -16.74 14.88
C ILE A 69 12.39 -16.79 14.89
N TYR A 70 11.78 -17.93 14.56
CA TYR A 70 10.34 -18.01 14.35
C TYR A 70 9.65 -19.16 15.08
N GLN A 71 8.35 -18.98 15.32
CA GLN A 71 7.44 -20.01 15.80
C GLN A 71 6.15 -20.00 14.97
N LEU A 72 5.76 -21.18 14.48
CA LEU A 72 4.51 -21.40 13.75
C LEU A 72 3.44 -21.94 14.69
N ASN A 73 2.34 -21.20 14.82
CA ASN A 73 1.23 -21.49 15.73
C ASN A 73 -0.07 -21.68 14.94
N ALA A 74 -0.51 -22.93 14.81
CA ALA A 74 -1.78 -23.30 14.21
C ALA A 74 -2.23 -24.68 14.74
N PRO A 75 -3.49 -24.88 15.19
CA PRO A 75 -3.96 -26.16 15.75
C PRO A 75 -3.88 -27.33 14.77
N TRP A 76 -3.98 -27.06 13.47
CA TRP A 76 -3.95 -28.04 12.39
C TRP A 76 -2.53 -28.38 11.91
N LEU A 77 -1.55 -27.51 12.14
CA LEU A 77 -0.19 -27.64 11.61
C LEU A 77 0.63 -28.64 12.43
N LYS A 78 0.65 -29.90 12.00
CA LYS A 78 1.34 -31.01 12.68
C LYS A 78 2.16 -31.86 11.71
N GLY A 79 3.14 -32.57 12.27
CA GLY A 79 3.91 -33.59 11.54
C GLY A 79 4.57 -33.05 10.27
N GLN A 80 4.31 -33.72 9.15
CA GLN A 80 4.92 -33.42 7.85
C GLN A 80 4.58 -32.00 7.35
N GLU A 81 3.34 -31.53 7.52
CA GLU A 81 2.95 -30.19 7.07
C GLU A 81 3.77 -29.09 7.75
N ARG A 82 4.08 -29.25 9.05
CA ARG A 82 4.94 -28.31 9.79
C ARG A 82 6.37 -28.35 9.26
N ALA A 83 6.90 -29.54 8.97
CA ALA A 83 8.25 -29.71 8.45
C ALA A 83 8.38 -29.10 7.04
N ASP A 84 7.43 -29.37 6.15
CA ASP A 84 7.44 -28.85 4.77
C ASP A 84 7.36 -27.31 4.73
N LEU A 85 6.51 -26.73 5.58
CA LEU A 85 6.42 -25.28 5.71
C LEU A 85 7.71 -24.69 6.29
N SER A 86 8.28 -25.28 7.34
CA SER A 86 9.54 -24.81 7.95
C SER A 86 10.70 -24.87 6.94
N ASN A 87 10.82 -25.97 6.19
CA ASN A 87 11.81 -26.12 5.13
C ASN A 87 11.64 -25.05 4.04
N SER A 88 10.40 -24.74 3.67
CA SER A 88 10.10 -23.68 2.70
C SER A 88 10.55 -22.29 3.19
N LEU A 89 10.36 -21.98 4.47
CA LEU A 89 10.80 -20.70 5.05
C LEU A 89 12.32 -20.61 5.12
N GLU A 90 12.99 -21.71 5.49
CA GLU A 90 14.45 -21.81 5.50
C GLU A 90 15.04 -21.66 4.09
N GLU A 91 14.42 -22.28 3.08
CA GLU A 91 14.83 -22.13 1.69
C GLU A 91 14.73 -20.68 1.22
N ILE A 92 13.65 -19.97 1.58
CA ILE A 92 13.50 -18.53 1.30
C ILE A 92 14.63 -17.73 1.93
N TYR A 93 15.00 -18.00 3.18
CA TYR A 93 16.13 -17.31 3.81
C TYR A 93 17.44 -17.56 3.04
N ILE A 94 17.74 -18.82 2.70
CA ILE A 94 18.97 -19.18 1.99
C ILE A 94 19.06 -18.48 0.63
N GLN A 95 17.94 -18.33 -0.07
CA GLN A 95 17.88 -17.63 -1.36
C GLN A 95 18.02 -16.11 -1.24
N ASN A 96 17.80 -15.53 -0.05
CA ASN A 96 17.73 -14.08 0.19
C ASN A 96 18.60 -13.63 1.37
N ILE A 97 19.79 -14.23 1.55
CA ILE A 97 20.72 -13.87 2.63
C ILE A 97 21.15 -12.40 2.48
N GLY A 98 21.07 -11.63 3.58
CA GLY A 98 21.41 -10.21 3.60
C GLY A 98 20.22 -9.27 3.36
N GLU A 99 19.07 -9.83 2.96
CA GLU A 99 17.85 -9.11 2.60
C GLU A 99 16.76 -9.26 3.68
N SER A 100 15.78 -8.36 3.65
CA SER A 100 14.58 -8.40 4.48
C SER A 100 13.55 -9.39 3.91
N ILE A 101 13.16 -10.41 4.68
CA ILE A 101 12.41 -11.58 4.19
C ILE A 101 11.05 -11.80 4.85
N LEU A 102 10.64 -10.99 5.83
CA LEU A 102 9.41 -11.25 6.60
C LEU A 102 8.17 -11.29 5.70
N TYR A 103 8.09 -10.39 4.72
CA TYR A 103 7.01 -10.39 3.74
C TYR A 103 7.01 -11.67 2.88
N LEU A 104 8.18 -12.13 2.45
CA LEU A 104 8.28 -13.37 1.65
C LEU A 104 7.80 -14.58 2.45
N TRP A 105 8.12 -14.63 3.74
CA TRP A 105 7.62 -15.66 4.64
C TRP A 105 6.10 -15.61 4.78
N VAL A 106 5.51 -14.42 4.95
CA VAL A 106 4.07 -14.26 5.08
C VAL A 106 3.34 -14.69 3.81
N GLU A 107 3.81 -14.25 2.64
CA GLU A 107 3.21 -14.65 1.36
C GLU A 107 3.37 -16.15 1.10
N LYS A 108 4.52 -16.75 1.45
CA LYS A 108 4.70 -18.21 1.33
C LYS A 108 3.74 -18.99 2.23
N ILE A 109 3.50 -18.50 3.46
CA ILE A 109 2.52 -19.11 4.35
C ILE A 109 1.13 -18.96 3.74
N ARG A 110 0.74 -17.76 3.29
CA ARG A 110 -0.55 -17.51 2.64
C ARG A 110 -0.79 -18.44 1.46
N ASP A 111 0.20 -18.62 0.57
CA ASP A 111 0.12 -19.55 -0.56
C ASP A 111 -0.19 -20.98 -0.11
N VAL A 112 0.45 -21.44 0.97
CA VAL A 112 0.19 -22.77 1.55
C VAL A 112 -1.22 -22.87 2.14
N LEU A 113 -1.72 -21.81 2.79
CA LEU A 113 -3.09 -21.77 3.30
C LEU A 113 -4.13 -21.83 2.17
N ILE A 114 -3.91 -21.07 1.09
CA ILE A 114 -4.77 -21.08 -0.10
C ILE A 114 -4.75 -22.45 -0.79
N GLN A 115 -3.59 -23.08 -0.93
CA GLN A 115 -3.51 -24.44 -1.51
C GLN A 115 -4.27 -25.46 -0.64
N LYS A 116 -4.18 -25.33 0.68
CA LYS A 116 -4.90 -26.20 1.62
C LYS A 116 -6.41 -25.98 1.57
N SER A 117 -6.87 -24.74 1.39
CA SER A 117 -8.30 -24.43 1.25
C SER A 117 -8.89 -25.09 0.00
N GLN A 118 -8.17 -25.03 -1.13
CA GLN A 118 -8.54 -25.64 -2.40
C GLN A 118 -8.52 -27.18 -2.38
N MET A 119 -7.59 -27.81 -1.65
CA MET A 119 -7.58 -29.27 -1.49
C MET A 119 -8.71 -29.78 -0.58
N THR A 120 -9.26 -28.93 0.28
CA THR A 120 -10.30 -29.28 1.25
C THR A 120 -11.68 -28.91 0.67
N GLU A 121 -12.07 -29.50 -0.46
CA GLU A 121 -13.45 -29.41 -0.98
C GLU A 121 -14.47 -29.91 0.08
N PRO A 122 -15.64 -29.27 0.23
CA PRO A 122 -16.67 -29.72 1.17
C PRO A 122 -17.35 -30.98 0.63
N GLY A 123 -16.97 -32.14 1.14
CA GLY A 123 -17.77 -33.37 1.01
C GLY A 123 -19.13 -33.23 1.72
N PRO A 124 -20.18 -33.95 1.26
CA PRO A 124 -21.55 -33.68 1.64
C PRO A 124 -21.76 -33.90 3.14
N ASP A 125 -22.52 -32.97 3.72
CA ASP A 125 -22.99 -32.87 5.08
C ASP A 125 -23.47 -34.23 5.64
N VAL A 126 -22.60 -34.96 6.35
CA VAL A 126 -23.00 -36.19 7.08
C VAL A 126 -23.68 -35.76 8.38
N LYS A 127 -24.94 -35.33 8.24
CA LYS A 127 -25.88 -35.29 9.37
C LYS A 127 -26.08 -36.72 9.86
N LYS A 128 -25.48 -36.98 11.03
CA LYS A 128 -25.77 -38.16 11.84
C LYS A 128 -27.25 -38.15 12.24
N LYS A 129 -27.93 -39.21 11.80
CA LYS A 129 -29.01 -39.97 12.45
C LYS A 129 -30.47 -39.55 12.20
N THR A 130 -31.24 -40.60 11.86
CA THR A 130 -32.69 -40.86 12.11
C THR A 130 -33.67 -40.02 11.30
N GLU A 131 -34.73 -40.53 10.68
CA GLU A 131 -35.24 -41.82 10.16
C GLU A 131 -36.54 -41.41 9.42
N GLU A 132 -36.94 -42.14 8.36
CA GLU A 132 -38.30 -42.19 7.75
C GLU A 132 -38.71 -41.01 6.82
N GLU A 133 -38.77 -41.21 5.49
CA GLU A 133 -39.98 -41.47 4.64
C GLU A 133 -40.89 -40.21 4.54
N ASP A 134 -41.23 -39.59 3.40
CA ASP A 134 -41.63 -40.07 2.08
C ASP A 134 -41.52 -38.97 0.97
N VAL A 135 -41.21 -39.43 -0.27
CA VAL A 135 -41.72 -39.11 -1.64
C VAL A 135 -42.63 -37.84 -1.80
N GLU A 136 -42.53 -36.92 -2.77
CA GLU A 136 -42.53 -37.01 -4.24
C GLU A 136 -42.03 -35.69 -4.90
N CYS A 137 -41.36 -35.83 -6.06
CA CYS A 137 -41.01 -34.75 -7.00
C CYS A 137 -42.16 -34.47 -7.97
N GLU A 138 -42.36 -33.20 -8.33
CA GLU A 138 -42.87 -32.83 -9.67
C GLU A 138 -42.09 -31.64 -10.25
N ASP A 139 -41.71 -31.85 -11.52
CA ASP A 139 -41.05 -30.98 -12.49
C ASP A 139 -41.77 -29.64 -12.73
N ASP A 140 -41.01 -28.59 -13.05
CA ASP A 140 -41.13 -27.93 -14.37
C ASP A 140 -40.08 -26.81 -14.58
N LEU A 141 -39.11 -27.11 -15.45
CA LEU A 141 -38.67 -26.35 -16.65
C LEU A 141 -38.87 -24.81 -16.67
N ILE A 142 -37.83 -23.99 -16.96
CA ILE A 142 -37.50 -23.36 -18.27
C ILE A 142 -36.24 -22.47 -18.05
N LEU A 143 -35.04 -22.75 -18.58
CA LEU A 143 -34.46 -22.51 -19.92
C LEU A 143 -34.30 -21.04 -20.38
N ALA A 144 -33.06 -20.55 -20.23
CA ALA A 144 -32.17 -19.80 -21.15
C ALA A 144 -32.64 -18.69 -22.12
N CYS A 145 -31.74 -17.68 -22.24
CA CYS A 145 -31.32 -16.90 -23.43
C CYS A 145 -31.63 -15.38 -23.51
N GLN A 146 -30.58 -14.60 -23.20
CA GLN A 146 -29.94 -13.52 -24.00
C GLN A 146 -30.65 -12.15 -24.22
N PRO A 147 -29.86 -11.07 -24.46
CA PRO A 147 -30.14 -9.71 -24.03
C PRO A 147 -30.64 -8.80 -25.16
N GLU A 148 -31.54 -7.88 -24.85
CA GLU A 148 -31.96 -6.80 -25.76
C GLU A 148 -32.17 -5.51 -24.95
N SER A 149 -31.49 -4.47 -25.41
CA SER A 149 -31.53 -3.08 -24.97
C SER A 149 -32.94 -2.47 -24.98
N SER A 150 -33.30 -1.71 -23.95
CA SER A 150 -34.32 -0.65 -24.09
C SER A 150 -34.02 0.53 -23.16
N LEU A 151 -33.55 1.61 -23.79
CA LEU A 151 -33.48 2.98 -23.29
C LEU A 151 -34.85 3.46 -22.80
N LYS A 152 -34.94 4.01 -21.59
CA LYS A 152 -35.89 5.09 -21.25
C LYS A 152 -35.29 6.09 -20.27
N ALA A 153 -35.43 7.34 -20.67
CA ALA A 153 -34.94 8.57 -20.08
C ALA A 153 -35.61 8.92 -18.74
N LEU A 154 -34.86 9.58 -17.86
CA LEU A 154 -35.37 10.55 -16.90
C LEU A 154 -34.58 11.85 -17.05
N ASP A 155 -35.24 12.85 -17.63
CA ASP A 155 -34.86 14.26 -17.57
C ASP A 155 -35.15 14.80 -16.16
N PHE A 156 -34.18 15.51 -15.59
CA PHE A 156 -34.42 16.46 -14.51
C PHE A 156 -33.70 17.76 -14.86
N ASP A 157 -34.49 18.81 -15.04
CA ASP A 157 -34.08 20.12 -15.55
C ASP A 157 -33.96 21.16 -14.42
N ILE A 158 -33.18 22.21 -14.72
CA ILE A 158 -33.15 23.55 -14.14
C ILE A 158 -32.32 23.76 -12.85
N SER A 159 -31.15 24.36 -13.02
CA SER A 159 -30.98 25.79 -12.68
C SER A 159 -29.65 26.35 -13.18
N GLU A 160 -29.77 27.41 -13.96
CA GLU A 160 -28.72 28.30 -14.43
C GLU A 160 -27.97 28.96 -13.27
N THR A 161 -26.65 28.82 -13.24
CA THR A 161 -25.79 29.87 -12.70
C THR A 161 -24.52 30.00 -13.54
N ARG A 162 -24.43 31.14 -14.21
CA ARG A 162 -23.31 31.65 -15.01
C ARG A 162 -21.97 31.52 -14.27
N THR A 163 -20.97 30.87 -14.89
CA THR A 163 -19.55 31.28 -14.79
C THR A 163 -18.79 30.71 -16.00
N GLU A 164 -17.90 31.52 -16.52
CA GLU A 164 -17.21 31.41 -17.80
C GLU A 164 -16.47 30.06 -17.99
N VAL A 165 -16.63 29.46 -19.17
CA VAL A 165 -15.90 28.27 -19.59
C VAL A 165 -14.45 28.68 -19.89
N GLU A 166 -13.61 28.71 -18.86
CA GLU A 166 -12.17 28.59 -19.05
C GLU A 166 -11.91 27.20 -19.66
N VAL A 167 -11.29 27.17 -20.84
CA VAL A 167 -10.83 25.94 -21.47
C VAL A 167 -9.77 25.35 -20.54
N GLU A 168 -10.15 24.39 -19.69
CA GLU A 168 -9.25 23.67 -18.80
C GLU A 168 -8.23 22.92 -19.67
N GLU A 169 -7.06 23.52 -19.85
CA GLU A 169 -5.95 22.95 -20.61
C GLU A 169 -5.40 21.72 -19.88
N LEU A 170 -5.01 20.69 -20.64
CA LEU A 170 -4.33 19.51 -20.10
C LEU A 170 -3.00 19.93 -19.48
N PRO A 171 -2.77 19.67 -18.18
CA PRO A 171 -1.50 20.04 -17.57
C PRO A 171 -0.30 19.30 -18.20
N PRO A 172 0.87 19.94 -18.27
CA PRO A 172 2.08 19.27 -18.74
C PRO A 172 2.44 18.11 -17.81
N ILE A 173 2.83 16.98 -18.39
CA ILE A 173 3.21 15.78 -17.66
C ILE A 173 4.73 15.61 -17.77
N ASP A 174 5.39 15.60 -16.62
CA ASP A 174 6.81 15.35 -16.49
C ASP A 174 7.04 13.89 -16.07
N HIS A 175 8.02 13.25 -16.68
CA HIS A 175 8.39 11.86 -16.37
C HIS A 175 9.75 11.82 -15.68
N GLY A 176 9.81 11.16 -14.53
CA GLY A 176 11.03 11.01 -13.74
C GLY A 176 11.91 9.88 -14.26
N ILE A 177 13.13 9.83 -13.72
CA ILE A 177 14.10 8.77 -14.01
C ILE A 177 13.58 7.43 -13.43
N PRO A 178 13.54 6.36 -14.22
CA PRO A 178 13.11 5.06 -13.73
C PRO A 178 14.15 4.44 -12.78
N ILE A 179 13.69 3.80 -11.72
CA ILE A 179 14.49 3.02 -10.78
C ILE A 179 14.17 1.54 -11.01
N THR A 180 15.18 0.69 -11.09
CA THR A 180 15.00 -0.76 -11.25
C THR A 180 15.68 -1.50 -10.11
N ASP A 181 14.95 -2.43 -9.49
CA ASP A 181 15.45 -3.34 -8.46
C ASP A 181 14.82 -4.73 -8.65
N ARG A 182 15.61 -5.80 -8.56
CA ARG A 182 15.18 -7.21 -8.73
C ARG A 182 14.22 -7.39 -9.92
N ARG A 183 14.59 -6.80 -11.07
CA ARG A 183 13.83 -6.72 -12.34
C ARG A 183 12.52 -5.93 -12.29
N SER A 184 12.05 -5.50 -11.13
CA SER A 184 10.92 -4.59 -11.05
C SER A 184 11.37 -3.17 -11.34
N THR A 185 10.59 -2.44 -12.12
CA THR A 185 10.90 -1.06 -12.51
C THR A 185 9.83 -0.12 -12.00
N PHE A 186 10.24 1.05 -11.53
CA PHE A 186 9.39 2.08 -10.97
C PHE A 186 9.66 3.39 -11.71
N GLN A 187 8.63 4.11 -12.13
CA GLN A 187 8.76 5.42 -12.76
C GLN A 187 7.69 6.37 -12.24
N ALA A 188 8.10 7.54 -11.76
CA ALA A 188 7.16 8.58 -11.37
C ALA A 188 6.79 9.50 -12.54
N HIS A 189 5.57 9.99 -12.52
CA HIS A 189 4.98 10.95 -13.45
C HIS A 189 4.33 12.05 -12.63
N LEU A 190 4.67 13.29 -12.92
CA LEU A 190 4.22 14.45 -12.18
C LEU A 190 3.41 15.36 -13.11
N ALA A 191 2.29 15.87 -12.61
CA ALA A 191 1.54 16.90 -13.29
C ALA A 191 1.05 17.97 -12.29
N PRO A 192 1.17 19.27 -12.61
CA PRO A 192 0.49 20.32 -11.85
C PRO A 192 -1.02 20.16 -12.01
N VAL A 193 -1.77 20.21 -10.91
CA VAL A 193 -3.24 20.12 -10.94
C VAL A 193 -3.85 21.15 -10.01
N VAL A 194 -4.89 21.84 -10.48
CA VAL A 194 -5.64 22.85 -9.71
C VAL A 194 -7.09 22.43 -9.45
N CYS A 195 -7.59 21.40 -10.13
CA CYS A 195 -8.94 20.87 -9.92
C CYS A 195 -9.01 19.34 -10.12
N PRO A 196 -10.03 18.67 -9.55
CA PRO A 196 -10.21 17.22 -9.74
C PRO A 196 -10.45 16.78 -11.19
N LYS A 197 -10.94 17.68 -12.05
CA LYS A 197 -11.13 17.37 -13.47
C LYS A 197 -9.78 17.19 -14.17
N GLN A 198 -8.80 18.04 -13.87
CA GLN A 198 -7.44 17.89 -14.38
C GLN A 198 -6.79 16.58 -13.94
N VAL A 199 -7.03 16.11 -12.71
CA VAL A 199 -6.56 14.78 -12.25
C VAL A 199 -7.04 13.68 -13.19
N LYS A 200 -8.34 13.67 -13.54
CA LYS A 200 -8.90 12.70 -14.49
C LYS A 200 -8.30 12.84 -15.89
N MET A 201 -8.11 14.08 -16.37
CA MET A 201 -7.50 14.35 -17.67
C MET A 201 -6.05 13.83 -17.75
N VAL A 202 -5.24 14.07 -16.71
CA VAL A 202 -3.86 13.59 -16.60
C VAL A 202 -3.83 12.07 -16.61
N LEU A 203 -4.69 11.40 -15.83
CA LEU A 203 -4.80 9.94 -15.83
C LEU A 203 -5.17 9.38 -17.21
N SER A 204 -6.19 9.93 -17.85
CA SER A 204 -6.57 9.53 -19.21
C SER A 204 -5.41 9.70 -20.19
N LYS A 205 -4.67 10.81 -20.10
CA LYS A 205 -3.51 11.06 -20.95
C LYS A 205 -2.38 10.06 -20.72
N LEU A 206 -2.08 9.74 -19.46
CA LEU A 206 -1.07 8.75 -19.10
C LEU A 206 -1.44 7.36 -19.66
N TYR A 207 -2.71 6.98 -19.60
CA TYR A 207 -3.20 5.70 -20.12
C TYR A 207 -3.27 5.60 -21.65
N GLU A 208 -3.16 6.71 -22.40
CA GLU A 208 -2.92 6.63 -23.84
C GLU A 208 -1.57 5.97 -24.17
N ASN A 209 -0.59 6.09 -23.26
CA ASN A 209 0.68 5.40 -23.41
C ASN A 209 0.54 3.94 -22.99
N LYS A 210 0.60 3.03 -23.97
CA LYS A 210 0.50 1.59 -23.77
C LYS A 210 1.46 1.04 -22.70
N LYS A 211 2.66 1.62 -22.56
CA LYS A 211 3.64 1.17 -21.55
C LYS A 211 3.15 1.44 -20.12
N ILE A 212 2.51 2.58 -19.90
CA ILE A 212 1.98 3.01 -18.60
C ILE A 212 0.67 2.27 -18.32
N ALA A 213 -0.22 2.18 -19.32
CA ALA A 213 -1.46 1.40 -19.21
C ALA A 213 -1.21 -0.09 -18.94
N SER A 214 -0.08 -0.64 -19.40
CA SER A 214 0.33 -2.03 -19.13
C SER A 214 1.22 -2.18 -17.89
N ALA A 215 1.39 -1.15 -17.06
CA ALA A 215 2.07 -1.29 -15.78
C ALA A 215 1.29 -2.23 -14.86
N THR A 216 1.98 -2.92 -13.96
CA THR A 216 1.35 -3.82 -12.99
C THR A 216 0.51 -3.01 -12.00
N HIS A 217 1.00 -1.84 -11.60
CA HIS A 217 0.29 -0.89 -10.75
C HIS A 217 0.61 0.54 -11.19
N ASN A 218 -0.40 1.41 -11.23
CA ASN A 218 -0.32 2.85 -11.46
C ASN A 218 -0.83 3.60 -10.22
N ILE A 219 -0.02 3.55 -9.16
CA ILE A 219 -0.32 4.15 -7.86
C ILE A 219 -0.34 5.67 -8.04
N TYR A 220 -1.30 6.38 -7.47
CA TYR A 220 -1.27 7.84 -7.51
C TYR A 220 -1.72 8.50 -6.23
N ALA A 221 -1.26 9.74 -6.04
CA ALA A 221 -1.76 10.64 -5.02
C ALA A 221 -1.74 12.07 -5.57
N TYR A 222 -2.68 12.90 -5.11
CA TYR A 222 -2.69 14.33 -5.46
C TYR A 222 -3.03 15.20 -4.26
N ARG A 223 -2.56 16.45 -4.30
CA ARG A 223 -2.86 17.47 -3.30
C ARG A 223 -3.17 18.78 -4.02
N ILE A 224 -4.41 19.23 -3.93
CA ILE A 224 -4.88 20.50 -4.48
C ILE A 224 -5.22 21.42 -3.32
N TYR A 225 -4.64 22.62 -3.29
CA TYR A 225 -4.90 23.59 -2.24
C TYR A 225 -6.07 24.48 -2.63
N CYS A 226 -7.16 24.44 -1.86
CA CYS A 226 -8.32 25.29 -2.07
C CYS A 226 -8.18 26.57 -1.25
N GLU A 227 -7.89 27.69 -1.91
CA GLU A 227 -7.70 28.99 -1.24
C GLU A 227 -8.97 29.44 -0.49
N ASP A 228 -10.15 29.21 -1.04
CA ASP A 228 -11.44 29.62 -0.44
C ASP A 228 -11.70 29.01 0.93
N LYS A 229 -11.37 27.71 1.07
CA LYS A 229 -11.62 26.94 2.30
C LYS A 229 -10.40 26.89 3.22
N GLN A 230 -9.23 27.31 2.73
CA GLN A 230 -7.94 27.12 3.40
C GLN A 230 -7.67 25.64 3.76
N THR A 231 -8.19 24.71 2.93
CA THR A 231 -8.05 23.26 3.11
C THR A 231 -7.43 22.62 1.88
N PHE A 232 -6.89 21.41 2.05
CA PHE A 232 -6.45 20.57 0.93
C PHE A 232 -7.57 19.65 0.47
N LEU A 233 -7.75 19.56 -0.85
CA LEU A 233 -8.42 18.45 -1.50
C LEU A 233 -7.34 17.45 -1.92
N GLN A 234 -7.34 16.29 -1.26
CA GLN A 234 -6.31 15.26 -1.44
C GLN A 234 -6.96 13.89 -1.47
N ASP A 235 -6.39 13.00 -2.27
CA ASP A 235 -6.84 11.62 -2.42
C ASP A 235 -5.69 10.75 -2.96
N CYS A 236 -5.84 9.44 -2.85
CA CYS A 236 -4.86 8.46 -3.32
C CYS A 236 -5.50 7.15 -3.76
N GLU A 237 -4.80 6.43 -4.64
CA GLU A 237 -5.20 5.14 -5.16
C GLU A 237 -3.99 4.20 -5.20
N ASP A 238 -4.21 2.96 -4.76
CA ASP A 238 -3.18 1.93 -4.66
C ASP A 238 -3.05 1.15 -5.97
N ASP A 239 -4.10 1.06 -6.78
CA ASP A 239 -4.17 0.23 -8.00
C ASP A 239 -3.71 -1.22 -7.77
N GLY A 240 -4.08 -1.79 -6.61
CA GLY A 240 -3.71 -3.14 -6.19
C GLY A 240 -2.35 -3.24 -5.47
N GLU A 241 -1.54 -2.17 -5.43
CA GLU A 241 -0.34 -2.11 -4.59
C GLU A 241 -0.72 -1.68 -3.17
N THR A 242 -1.24 -2.61 -2.37
CA THR A 242 -1.79 -2.33 -1.03
C THR A 242 -0.89 -1.42 -0.20
N ALA A 243 -1.48 -0.35 0.35
CA ALA A 243 -0.87 0.68 1.20
C ALA A 243 0.14 1.62 0.51
N ALA A 244 0.32 1.56 -0.81
CA ALA A 244 1.28 2.42 -1.50
C ALA A 244 0.79 3.86 -1.70
N GLY A 245 -0.47 4.05 -2.10
CA GLY A 245 -1.10 5.33 -2.35
C GLY A 245 -1.17 6.18 -1.09
N GLY A 246 -1.57 5.59 0.04
CA GLY A 246 -1.56 6.27 1.35
C GLY A 246 -0.16 6.74 1.76
N ARG A 247 0.87 5.89 1.59
CA ARG A 247 2.27 6.28 1.88
C ARG A 247 2.78 7.36 0.92
N LEU A 248 2.40 7.29 -0.35
CA LEU A 248 2.74 8.30 -1.35
C LEU A 248 2.11 9.65 -1.00
N LEU A 249 0.83 9.67 -0.60
CA LEU A 249 0.16 10.87 -0.12
C LEU A 249 0.83 11.43 1.13
N HIS A 250 1.20 10.56 2.08
CA HIS A 250 1.91 10.96 3.29
C HIS A 250 3.29 11.57 2.99
N LEU A 251 4.03 11.03 2.02
CA LEU A 251 5.27 11.65 1.55
C LEU A 251 5.02 13.07 1.02
N MET A 252 3.96 13.26 0.24
CA MET A 252 3.58 14.56 -0.30
C MET A 252 3.15 15.54 0.83
N GLU A 253 2.51 15.06 1.89
CA GLU A 253 2.21 15.83 3.11
C GLU A 253 3.48 16.35 3.79
N ILE A 254 4.43 15.46 4.06
CA ILE A 254 5.70 15.79 4.72
C ILE A 254 6.48 16.84 3.93
N LEU A 255 6.49 16.69 2.60
CA LEU A 255 7.15 17.63 1.70
C LEU A 255 6.37 18.95 1.50
N ASN A 256 5.16 19.06 2.08
CA ASN A 256 4.25 20.21 1.98
C ASN A 256 4.01 20.67 0.53
N VAL A 257 3.88 19.70 -0.38
CA VAL A 257 3.66 19.99 -1.81
C VAL A 257 2.20 20.39 -2.02
N LYS A 258 1.98 21.30 -2.98
CA LYS A 258 0.66 21.85 -3.30
C LYS A 258 0.44 21.86 -4.81
N ASN A 259 -0.83 21.68 -5.20
CA ASN A 259 -1.31 21.76 -6.59
C ASN A 259 -0.57 20.80 -7.53
N VAL A 260 -0.39 19.56 -7.09
CA VAL A 260 0.39 18.56 -7.82
C VAL A 260 -0.21 17.17 -7.64
N MET A 261 -0.15 16.40 -8.73
CA MET A 261 -0.46 14.98 -8.81
C MET A 261 0.82 14.23 -9.13
N VAL A 262 1.02 13.10 -8.45
CA VAL A 262 2.10 12.15 -8.72
C VAL A 262 1.49 10.79 -8.99
N VAL A 263 1.86 10.18 -10.11
CA VAL A 263 1.56 8.79 -10.46
C VAL A 263 2.87 8.02 -10.50
N VAL A 264 2.95 6.89 -9.82
CA VAL A 264 4.10 5.98 -9.84
C VAL A 264 3.69 4.68 -10.51
N SER A 265 4.18 4.47 -11.71
CA SER A 265 3.99 3.23 -12.45
C SER A 265 5.03 2.20 -12.02
N ARG A 266 4.57 1.01 -11.60
CA ARG A 266 5.39 -0.14 -11.27
C ARG A 266 5.18 -1.26 -12.29
N TRP A 267 6.27 -1.79 -12.83
CA TRP A 267 6.28 -3.03 -13.62
C TRP A 267 6.92 -4.13 -12.79
N TYR A 268 6.17 -5.18 -12.49
CA TYR A 268 6.65 -6.32 -11.70
C TYR A 268 7.67 -7.15 -12.47
N GLY A 269 8.81 -7.42 -11.84
CA GLY A 269 9.93 -8.17 -12.41
C GLY A 269 9.91 -9.68 -12.16
N GLY A 270 8.85 -10.22 -11.55
CA GLY A 270 8.79 -11.64 -11.18
C GLY A 270 9.50 -11.99 -9.86
N ILE A 271 9.95 -11.00 -9.09
CA ILE A 271 10.54 -11.19 -7.75
C ILE A 271 9.82 -10.26 -6.78
N LEU A 272 9.23 -10.82 -5.72
CA LEU A 272 8.57 -10.05 -4.68
C LEU A 272 9.61 -9.23 -3.91
N LEU A 273 9.45 -7.90 -3.91
CA LEU A 273 10.34 -7.00 -3.16
C LEU A 273 9.91 -6.81 -1.70
N GLY A 274 8.70 -7.23 -1.34
CA GLY A 274 8.14 -6.95 -0.03
C GLY A 274 8.12 -5.45 0.28
N PRO A 275 8.44 -5.03 1.51
CA PRO A 275 8.61 -3.65 1.95
C PRO A 275 9.42 -2.73 1.04
N ASP A 276 10.49 -3.24 0.42
CA ASP A 276 11.44 -2.41 -0.33
C ASP A 276 10.80 -1.70 -1.52
N ARG A 277 9.70 -2.25 -2.06
CA ARG A 277 8.94 -1.58 -3.12
C ARG A 277 8.48 -0.18 -2.71
N PHE A 278 8.06 0.02 -1.45
CA PHE A 278 7.61 1.31 -0.96
C PHE A 278 8.76 2.33 -0.91
N LYS A 279 9.97 1.88 -0.62
CA LYS A 279 11.18 2.70 -0.68
C LYS A 279 11.41 3.22 -2.10
N HIS A 280 11.31 2.35 -3.11
CA HIS A 280 11.45 2.74 -4.51
C HIS A 280 10.34 3.68 -4.97
N ILE A 281 9.08 3.39 -4.62
CA ILE A 281 7.92 4.25 -4.93
C ILE A 281 8.14 5.66 -4.36
N ASN A 282 8.46 5.77 -3.08
CA ASN A 282 8.69 7.04 -2.40
C ASN A 282 9.92 7.77 -2.96
N ASN A 283 10.99 7.05 -3.30
CA ASN A 283 12.19 7.65 -3.87
C ASN A 283 11.94 8.20 -5.28
N CYS A 284 11.24 7.46 -6.15
CA CYS A 284 10.84 7.95 -7.47
C CYS A 284 10.02 9.24 -7.35
N ALA A 285 9.01 9.25 -6.47
CA ALA A 285 8.16 10.41 -6.24
C ALA A 285 8.94 11.61 -5.67
N ARG A 286 9.79 11.39 -4.67
CA ARG A 286 10.63 12.45 -4.08
C ARG A 286 11.59 13.04 -5.11
N ASN A 287 12.23 12.20 -5.92
CA ASN A 287 13.21 12.66 -6.91
C ASN A 287 12.58 13.62 -7.93
N ILE A 288 11.41 13.27 -8.48
CA ILE A 288 10.74 14.15 -9.45
C ILE A 288 10.19 15.43 -8.82
N LEU A 289 9.66 15.35 -7.58
CA LEU A 289 9.17 16.53 -6.86
C LEU A 289 10.30 17.53 -6.57
N VAL A 290 11.49 17.03 -6.21
CA VAL A 290 12.69 17.85 -5.99
C VAL A 290 13.21 18.42 -7.32
N GLU A 291 13.32 17.58 -8.36
CA GLU A 291 13.77 17.99 -9.70
C GLU A 291 12.91 19.13 -10.27
N LYS A 292 11.59 19.07 -10.04
CA LYS A 292 10.62 20.06 -10.50
C LYS A 292 10.34 21.18 -9.50
N ASN A 293 11.15 21.30 -8.43
CA ASN A 293 11.10 22.37 -7.42
C ASN A 293 9.74 22.51 -6.70
N TYR A 294 9.01 21.41 -6.48
CA TYR A 294 7.79 21.41 -5.65
C TYR A 294 8.06 21.38 -4.15
N THR A 295 9.29 21.07 -3.76
CA THR A 295 9.71 21.02 -2.36
C THR A 295 10.35 22.36 -1.98
N ASN A 296 9.87 22.96 -0.89
CA ASN A 296 10.56 24.11 -0.32
C ASN A 296 11.89 23.62 0.23
N SER A 297 13.02 24.17 -0.23
CA SER A 297 14.30 23.87 0.40
C SER A 297 14.20 24.21 1.90
N PRO A 298 14.85 23.43 2.77
CA PRO A 298 14.85 23.70 4.21
C PRO A 298 15.43 25.09 4.59
N GLU A 299 15.96 25.85 3.63
CA GLU A 299 16.46 27.21 3.87
C GLU A 299 15.37 28.29 3.95
N GLU A 300 14.16 28.07 3.45
CA GLU A 300 13.10 29.10 3.50
C GLU A 300 12.24 29.04 4.78
N SER A 301 12.05 27.85 5.36
CA SER A 301 11.30 27.68 6.62
C SER A 301 12.00 28.35 7.81
N SER A 302 13.34 28.43 7.80
CA SER A 302 14.12 29.11 8.84
C SER A 302 14.09 30.64 8.73
N LYS A 303 13.83 31.22 7.54
CA LYS A 303 13.74 32.68 7.34
C LYS A 303 12.35 33.25 7.68
N ALA A 304 11.28 32.46 7.59
CA ALA A 304 9.92 32.91 7.89
C ALA A 304 9.64 33.05 9.41
N LEU A 305 10.29 32.22 10.25
CA LEU A 305 10.10 32.26 11.71
C LEU A 305 10.95 33.34 12.43
N GLY A 306 11.95 33.92 11.76
CA GLY A 306 12.90 34.87 12.37
C GLY A 306 12.49 36.36 12.37
N LYS A 307 11.44 36.76 11.64
CA LYS A 307 11.13 38.19 11.42
C LYS A 307 10.03 38.80 12.31
N ASN A 308 9.31 38.01 13.11
CA ASN A 308 8.15 38.51 13.87
C ASN A 308 8.35 38.69 15.40
N LYS A 309 9.59 38.72 15.92
CA LYS A 309 9.85 38.81 17.38
C LYS A 309 10.60 40.05 17.87
N LYS A 310 10.57 41.16 17.14
CA LYS A 310 11.09 42.47 17.57
C LYS A 310 10.01 43.54 17.43
N VAL A 311 9.16 43.73 18.44
CA VAL A 311 8.55 45.00 18.91
C VAL A 311 7.59 44.64 20.06
N ARG A 312 8.04 44.76 21.31
CA ARG A 312 7.19 45.28 22.40
C ARG A 312 8.07 45.68 23.60
N LYS A 313 8.27 46.99 23.61
CA LYS A 313 9.03 47.90 24.46
C LYS A 313 8.68 47.75 25.94
N ASP A 314 9.70 47.55 26.77
CA ASP A 314 9.66 47.76 28.22
C ASP A 314 9.24 49.18 28.56
N LYS A 315 8.20 49.30 29.39
CA LYS A 315 7.95 50.47 30.24
C LYS A 315 7.02 50.05 31.37
N LYS A 316 7.56 49.38 32.41
CA LYS A 316 6.87 49.27 33.70
C LYS A 316 7.56 50.20 34.70
N ARG A 317 6.70 51.00 35.30
CA ARG A 317 6.88 52.24 36.03
C ARG A 317 7.29 51.93 37.47
N ASN A 318 8.29 52.66 37.96
CA ASN A 318 8.71 52.69 39.36
C ASN A 318 7.80 53.70 40.09
N GLU A 319 7.04 53.26 41.09
CA GLU A 319 6.27 54.10 42.03
C GLU A 319 5.82 53.21 43.21
N HIS A 320 6.75 52.91 44.13
CA HIS A 320 6.63 53.04 45.59
C HIS A 320 7.89 52.55 46.28
#